data_AF-A0A1H9YSB4-F1
#
_entry.id   AF-A0A1H9YSB4-F1
#
_cell.length_a   1.000
_cell.length_b   1.000
_cell.length_c   1.000
_cell.angle_alpha   90.00
_cell.angle_beta   90.00
_cell.angle_gamma   90.00
#
_symmetry.space_group_name_H-M   'P 1'
#
loop_
_entity.id
_entity.type
_entity.pdbx_description
1 polymer ?
#
loop_
_entity_poly.entity_id
_entity_poly.type
_entity_poly.pdbx_seq_one_letter_code
_entity_poly.pdbx_strand_id
1 'polypeptide(L)'
;MNSGFDRPSVGSRGDSYDNALAETINGLYKTEVINRCGPWKTRASVELATLEWVSWFNHHRLLAPIGYIPPAEAEEKITVEV
;
A
#
# COMPACT_ATOMS: atom_id res chain seq x y z
N MET A 1 -26.27 19.27 -32.62
CA MET A 1 -25.08 19.83 -31.94
C MET A 1 -25.40 19.99 -30.46
N ASN A 2 -24.78 19.18 -29.61
CA ASN A 2 -24.33 19.61 -28.28
C ASN A 2 -23.22 18.65 -27.85
N SER A 3 -22.00 19.11 -28.12
CA SER A 3 -20.72 18.63 -27.63
C SER A 3 -20.64 18.82 -26.12
N GLY A 4 -20.37 17.76 -25.37
CA GLY A 4 -20.36 17.80 -23.92
C GLY A 4 -19.54 16.68 -23.30
N PHE A 5 -18.26 16.67 -23.63
CA PHE A 5 -17.16 16.27 -22.76
C PHE A 5 -17.17 14.82 -22.25
N ASP A 6 -16.35 13.99 -22.90
CA ASP A 6 -15.71 12.81 -22.33
C ASP A 6 -15.27 13.07 -20.89
N ARG A 7 -16.01 12.55 -19.92
CA ARG A 7 -15.46 12.27 -18.60
C ARG A 7 -14.90 10.86 -18.66
N PRO A 8 -13.59 10.64 -18.45
CA PRO A 8 -13.06 9.30 -18.31
C PRO A 8 -13.80 8.63 -17.16
N SER A 9 -14.47 7.53 -17.49
CA SER A 9 -14.98 6.56 -16.55
C SER A 9 -13.80 6.02 -15.73
N VAL A 10 -13.63 6.49 -14.50
CA VAL A 10 -12.88 5.78 -13.46
C VAL A 10 -13.72 5.68 -12.19
N GLY A 11 -14.98 5.31 -12.38
CA GLY A 11 -15.88 4.86 -11.33
C GLY A 11 -16.32 3.43 -11.62
N SER A 12 -15.39 2.48 -11.61
CA SER A 12 -15.73 1.05 -11.53
C SER A 12 -14.51 0.19 -11.15
N ARG A 13 -14.63 -0.42 -9.96
CA ARG A 13 -13.77 -1.37 -9.23
C ARG A 13 -12.61 -0.74 -8.44
N GLY A 14 -12.82 -0.68 -7.12
CA GLY A 14 -12.02 0.03 -6.12
C GLY A 14 -12.73 1.33 -5.78
N ASP A 15 -13.22 1.50 -4.56
CA ASP A 15 -13.78 2.78 -4.18
C ASP A 15 -12.63 3.83 -4.11
N SER A 16 -12.97 5.12 -4.09
CA SER A 16 -11.93 6.17 -4.05
C SER A 16 -11.05 6.07 -2.79
N TYR A 17 -11.56 5.46 -1.72
CA TYR A 17 -10.81 5.25 -0.48
C TYR A 17 -9.76 4.15 -0.65
N ASP A 18 -10.09 3.03 -1.32
CA ASP A 18 -9.17 1.96 -1.67
C ASP A 18 -8.00 2.49 -2.52
N ASN A 19 -8.29 3.38 -3.48
CA ASN A 19 -7.25 3.99 -4.30
C ASN A 19 -6.33 4.89 -3.47
N ALA A 20 -6.89 5.76 -2.63
CA ALA A 20 -6.08 6.65 -1.78
C ALA A 20 -5.23 5.87 -0.77
N LEU A 21 -5.76 4.77 -0.23
CA LEU A 21 -5.01 3.87 0.66
C LEU A 21 -3.86 3.20 -0.09
N ALA A 22 -4.14 2.62 -1.26
CA ALA A 22 -3.11 1.99 -2.09
C ALA A 22 -2.02 2.99 -2.52
N GLU A 23 -2.40 4.22 -2.88
CA GLU A 23 -1.47 5.31 -3.21
C GLU A 23 -0.58 5.67 -2.02
N THR A 24 -1.14 5.71 -0.81
CA THR A 24 -0.40 6.00 0.42
C THR A 24 0.64 4.91 0.70
N ILE A 25 0.26 3.63 0.61
CA ILE A 25 1.17 2.50 0.81
C ILE A 25 2.27 2.48 -0.26
N ASN A 26 1.92 2.69 -1.53
CA ASN A 26 2.90 2.76 -2.62
C ASN A 26 3.89 3.94 -2.46
N GLY A 27 3.41 5.10 -2.01
CA GLY A 27 4.24 6.27 -1.75
C GLY A 27 5.25 6.03 -0.63
N LEU A 28 4.80 5.36 0.43
CA LEU A 28 5.66 4.96 1.54
C LEU A 28 6.72 3.95 1.12
N TYR A 29 6.33 2.87 0.41
CA TYR A 29 7.27 1.88 -0.11
C TYR A 29 8.37 2.52 -0.97
N LYS A 30 8.00 3.43 -1.88
CA LYS A 30 8.96 4.17 -2.71
C LYS A 30 9.91 5.00 -1.86
N THR A 31 9.43 5.64 -0.81
CA THR A 31 10.27 6.44 0.10
C THR A 31 11.23 5.58 0.90
N GLU A 32 10.74 4.53 1.55
CA GLU A 32 11.51 3.73 2.50
C GLU A 32 12.45 2.71 1.85
N VAL A 33 12.07 2.17 0.69
CA VAL A 33 12.84 1.12 0.01
C VAL A 33 13.56 1.68 -1.21
N ILE A 34 12.81 2.24 -2.16
CA ILE A 34 13.39 2.63 -3.46
C ILE A 34 14.36 3.80 -3.29
N ASN A 35 13.94 4.87 -2.61
CA ASN A 35 14.71 6.09 -2.48
C ASN A 35 15.79 6.00 -1.40
N ARG A 36 15.48 5.38 -0.25
CA ARG A 36 16.40 5.34 0.90
C ARG A 36 17.46 4.24 0.81
N CYS A 37 17.13 3.07 0.28
CA CYS A 37 18.05 1.92 0.22
C CYS A 37 18.72 1.76 -1.16
N GLY A 38 18.35 2.57 -2.15
CA GLY A 38 19.02 2.64 -3.43
C GLY A 38 20.42 3.30 -3.35
N PRO A 39 21.22 3.25 -4.43
CA PRO A 39 20.89 2.71 -5.76
C PRO A 39 20.95 1.19 -5.84
N TRP A 40 20.01 0.60 -6.59
CA TRP A 40 19.88 -0.85 -6.76
C TRP A 40 20.65 -1.34 -7.99
N LYS A 41 21.45 -2.38 -7.83
CA LYS A 41 22.27 -2.94 -8.92
C LYS A 41 21.50 -3.95 -9.78
N THR A 42 20.54 -4.66 -9.20
CA THR A 42 19.78 -5.70 -9.90
C THR A 42 18.31 -5.68 -9.47
N ARG A 43 17.43 -6.21 -10.34
CA ARG A 43 16.02 -6.43 -10.01
C ARG A 43 15.84 -7.38 -8.83
N ALA A 44 16.65 -8.44 -8.75
CA ALA A 44 16.60 -9.41 -7.65
C ALA A 44 16.87 -8.76 -6.28
N SER A 45 17.75 -7.74 -6.23
CA SER A 45 18.01 -6.96 -5.01
C SER A 45 16.75 -6.19 -4.56
N VAL A 46 16.02 -5.61 -5.50
CA VAL A 46 14.76 -4.89 -5.22
C VAL A 46 13.68 -5.87 -4.77
N GLU A 47 13.57 -7.03 -5.43
CA GLU A 47 12.59 -8.07 -5.08
C GLU A 47 12.81 -8.58 -3.65
N LEU A 48 14.05 -8.87 -3.27
CA LEU A 48 14.38 -9.28 -1.89
C LEU A 48 14.02 -8.19 -0.88
N ALA A 49 14.44 -6.94 -1.14
CA ALA A 49 14.12 -5.83 -0.26
C ALA A 49 12.61 -5.56 -0.15
N THR A 50 11.86 -5.82 -1.22
CA THR A 50 10.40 -5.74 -1.22
C THR A 50 9.81 -6.79 -0.28
N LEU A 51 10.27 -8.05 -0.37
CA LEU A 51 9.80 -9.13 0.49
C LEU A 51 10.11 -8.85 1.96
N GLU A 52 11.31 -8.36 2.26
CA GLU A 52 11.72 -7.97 3.61
C GLU A 52 10.85 -6.82 4.14
N TRP A 53 10.61 -5.79 3.32
CA TRP A 53 9.77 -4.65 3.71
C TRP A 53 8.32 -5.07 3.94
N VAL A 54 7.73 -5.92 3.08
CA VAL A 54 6.37 -6.43 3.25
C VAL A 54 6.24 -7.27 4.53
N SER A 55 7.20 -8.15 4.80
CA SER A 55 7.22 -8.96 6.02
C SER A 55 7.31 -8.08 7.27
N TRP A 56 8.22 -7.10 7.28
CA TRP A 56 8.34 -6.14 8.37
C TRP A 56 7.07 -5.29 8.53
N PHE A 57 6.52 -4.77 7.43
CA PHE A 57 5.33 -3.94 7.44
C PHE A 57 4.14 -4.68 8.06
N ASN A 58 3.90 -5.93 7.65
CA ASN A 58 2.72 -6.68 8.10
C ASN A 58 2.86 -7.22 9.54
N HIS A 59 4.06 -7.63 9.94
CA HIS A 59 4.25 -8.37 11.20
C HIS A 59 4.92 -7.57 12.31
N HIS A 60 5.57 -6.44 12.02
CA HIS A 60 6.37 -5.70 12.99
C HIS A 60 6.02 -4.21 13.08
N ARG A 61 5.52 -3.62 11.99
CA ARG A 61 5.23 -2.19 11.95
C ARG A 61 3.99 -1.86 12.76
N LEU A 62 4.14 -1.00 13.76
CA LEU A 62 3.01 -0.54 14.56
C LEU A 62 2.37 0.68 13.91
N LEU A 63 1.05 0.64 13.73
CA LEU A 63 0.29 1.75 13.14
C LEU A 63 -0.65 2.34 14.19
N ALA A 64 -0.46 3.63 14.51
CA ALA A 64 -1.31 4.34 15.47
C ALA A 64 -2.82 4.28 15.15
N PRO A 65 -3.26 4.40 13.87
CA PRO A 65 -4.70 4.36 13.53
C PRO A 65 -5.41 3.06 13.90
N ILE A 66 -4.69 1.93 13.97
CA ILE A 66 -5.24 0.61 14.30
C ILE A 66 -4.90 0.20 15.75
N GLY A 67 -4.49 1.15 16.60
CA GLY A 67 -4.23 0.89 18.01
C GLY A 67 -2.81 0.40 18.33
N TYR A 68 -1.82 0.77 17.51
CA TYR A 68 -0.41 0.41 17.71
C TYR A 68 -0.15 -1.11 17.69
N ILE A 69 -0.89 -1.82 16.85
CA ILE A 69 -0.66 -3.25 16.56
C ILE A 69 -0.14 -3.42 15.12
N PRO A 70 0.50 -4.56 14.81
CA PRO A 70 0.84 -4.91 13.44
C PRO A 70 -0.39 -5.07 12.54
N PRO A 71 -0.32 -4.72 11.24
CA PRO A 71 -1.42 -4.90 10.30
C PRO A 71 -1.97 -6.34 10.27
N ALA A 72 -1.10 -7.35 10.28
CA ALA A 72 -1.55 -8.74 10.27
C ALA A 72 -2.40 -9.10 11.50
N GLU A 73 -2.10 -8.52 12.66
CA GLU A 73 -2.88 -8.71 13.88
C GLU A 73 -4.23 -7.97 13.81
N ALA A 74 -4.25 -6.79 13.21
CA ALA A 74 -5.50 -6.05 13.01
C ALA A 74 -6.46 -6.79 12.06
N GLU A 75 -5.96 -7.35 10.96
CA GLU A 75 -6.76 -8.14 10.01
C GLU A 75 -7.35 -9.40 10.66
N GLU A 76 -6.58 -10.07 11.53
CA GLU A 76 -7.08 -11.23 12.29
C GLU A 76 -8.23 -10.81 13.23
N LYS A 77 -8.10 -9.68 13.92
CA LYS A 77 -9.15 -9.13 14.80
C LYS A 77 -10.42 -8.75 14.03
N ILE A 78 -10.27 -8.17 12.84
CA ILE A 78 -11.41 -7.82 11.98
C ILE A 78 -12.13 -9.08 11.47
N THR A 79 -11.38 -10.14 11.16
CA THR A 79 -11.92 -11.40 10.63
C THR A 79 -12.69 -12.21 11.68
N VAL A 80 -12.45 -12.01 12.97
CA VAL A 80 -13.16 -12.73 14.05
C VAL A 80 -14.44 -12.03 14.53
N GLU A 81 -14.71 -10.80 14.08
CA GLU A 81 -15.90 -10.02 14.46
C GLU A 81 -17.01 -10.02 13.37
N VAL A 82 -16.94 -10.92 12.37
CA VAL A 82 -17.95 -11.10 11.30
C VAL A 82 -18.77 -12.37 11.41
#